data_AF-A0A832JE76-F1
#
_entry.id   AF-A0A832JE76-F1
#
_cell.length_a   1.000
_cell.length_b   1.000
_cell.length_c   1.000
_cell.angle_alpha   90.00
_cell.angle_beta   90.00
_cell.angle_gamma   90.00
#
_symmetry.space_group_name_H-M   'P 1'
#
loop_
_entity.id
_entity.type
_entity.pdbx_description
1 polymer ?
#
loop_
_entity_poly.entity_id
_entity_poly.type
_entity_poly.pdbx_seq_one_letter_code
_entity_poly.pdbx_strand_id
1 'polypeptide(L)'
;MLQGDHGPIQYRNIRIRPLWKEEAGWIPLFNGKDLTGWRLRRAGGRNGWSVENRELVNTPPSTDLVTERTFQDFQLHVEFVIPPGSNSGVGLQGRYEIQIDDAYGREPRPHG
;
A
#
# COMPACT_ATOMS: atom_id res chain seq x y z
N MET A 1 -2.65 1.55 -5.02
CA MET A 1 -3.02 2.54 -3.99
C MET A 1 -2.78 1.90 -2.64
N LEU A 2 -2.28 2.65 -1.66
CA LEU A 2 -2.21 2.26 -0.25
C LEU A 2 -3.14 3.19 0.53
N GLN A 3 -4.11 2.62 1.22
CA GLN A 3 -5.06 3.37 2.03
C GLN A 3 -4.38 3.91 3.29
N GLY A 4 -4.58 5.18 3.62
CA GLY A 4 -3.85 5.86 4.70
C GLY A 4 -4.71 6.63 5.70
N ASP A 5 -6.03 6.57 5.58
CA ASP A 5 -6.96 7.43 6.33
C ASP A 5 -7.54 6.78 7.59
N HIS A 6 -7.48 5.45 7.74
CA HIS A 6 -8.16 4.73 8.84
C HIS A 6 -7.25 4.28 10.00
N GLY A 7 -6.00 3.88 9.76
CA GLY A 7 -5.12 3.38 10.81
C GLY A 7 -3.63 3.35 10.46
N PRO A 8 -2.73 3.36 11.47
CA PRO A 8 -1.29 3.31 11.24
C PRO A 8 -0.88 1.98 10.62
N ILE A 9 0.07 2.00 9.69
CA ILE A 9 0.55 0.79 9.02
C ILE A 9 1.96 0.99 8.52
N GLN A 10 2.72 -0.10 8.41
CA GLN A 10 4.05 -0.11 7.83
C GLN A 10 4.05 -1.07 6.65
N TYR A 11 4.68 -0.68 5.55
CA TYR A 11 4.85 -1.50 4.37
C TYR A 11 6.31 -1.67 4.01
N ARG A 12 6.66 -2.84 3.47
CA ARG A 12 8.00 -3.13 2.92
C ARG A 12 7.91 -4.09 1.76
N ASN A 13 9.05 -4.24 1.06
CA ASN A 13 9.18 -5.16 -0.08
C ASN A 13 8.08 -4.99 -1.14
N ILE A 14 7.60 -3.76 -1.35
CA ILE A 14 6.57 -3.46 -2.36
C ILE A 14 7.19 -3.55 -3.74
N ARG A 15 6.80 -4.57 -4.51
CA ARG A 15 7.33 -4.82 -5.86
C ARG A 15 6.26 -5.38 -6.78
N ILE A 16 6.39 -5.08 -8.05
CA ILE A 16 5.43 -5.44 -9.09
C ILE A 16 6.12 -6.16 -10.24
N ARG A 17 5.46 -7.15 -10.82
CA ARG A 17 5.91 -7.84 -12.03
C ARG A 17 4.83 -7.72 -13.09
N PRO A 18 5.02 -6.90 -14.14
CA PRO A 18 4.13 -6.85 -15.29
C PRO A 18 3.97 -8.21 -15.96
N LEU A 19 2.78 -8.54 -16.44
CA LEU A 19 2.51 -9.82 -17.11
C LEU A 19 2.45 -9.73 -18.64
N TRP A 20 2.39 -8.52 -19.20
CA TRP A 20 2.41 -8.30 -20.65
C TRP A 20 3.80 -8.46 -21.30
N LYS A 21 4.82 -8.79 -20.51
CA LYS A 21 6.19 -9.04 -20.99
C LYS A 21 6.67 -10.37 -20.42
N GLU A 22 6.92 -11.33 -21.30
CA GLU A 22 7.17 -12.75 -20.97
C GLU A 22 8.34 -12.96 -19.99
N GLU A 23 9.37 -12.10 -20.07
CA GLU A 23 10.54 -12.11 -19.17
C GLU A 23 10.60 -10.90 -18.23
N ALA A 24 9.44 -10.37 -17.79
CA ALA A 24 9.44 -9.28 -16.83
C ALA A 24 10.02 -9.72 -15.48
N GLY A 25 11.10 -9.08 -15.04
CA GLY A 25 11.58 -9.17 -13.66
C GLY A 25 10.70 -8.38 -12.69
N TRP A 26 10.92 -8.60 -11.38
CA TRP A 26 10.31 -7.79 -10.34
C TRP A 26 10.87 -6.37 -10.35
N ILE A 27 9.98 -5.39 -10.34
CA ILE A 27 10.30 -3.96 -10.28
C ILE A 27 9.93 -3.46 -8.88
N PRO A 28 10.87 -2.87 -8.11
CA PRO A 28 10.53 -2.26 -6.84
C PRO A 28 9.59 -1.07 -7.07
N LEU A 29 8.46 -1.05 -6.38
CA LEU A 29 7.60 0.13 -6.28
C LEU A 29 8.04 1.05 -5.14
N PHE A 30 8.65 0.49 -4.09
CA PHE A 30 9.22 1.27 -2.99
C PHE A 30 10.74 1.10 -2.96
N ASN A 31 11.46 2.21 -2.84
CA ASN A 31 12.92 2.24 -2.89
C ASN A 31 13.60 2.12 -1.52
N GLY A 32 12.82 2.06 -0.42
CA GLY A 32 13.34 1.99 0.94
C GLY A 32 13.98 3.29 1.46
N LYS A 33 13.83 4.40 0.75
CA LYS A 33 14.50 5.68 1.06
C LYS A 33 13.54 6.86 1.13
N ASP A 34 12.62 6.98 0.18
CA ASP A 34 11.70 8.11 0.06
C ASP A 34 10.44 7.71 -0.72
N LEU A 35 9.59 8.69 -1.02
CA LEU A 35 8.34 8.52 -1.75
C LEU A 35 8.48 8.67 -3.27
N THR A 36 9.69 8.64 -3.83
CA THR A 36 9.89 8.69 -5.30
C THR A 36 9.09 7.57 -5.97
N GLY A 37 8.30 7.92 -6.99
CA GLY A 37 7.37 7.00 -7.66
C GLY A 37 5.98 6.92 -7.01
N TRP A 38 5.75 7.69 -5.95
CA TRP A 38 4.48 7.80 -5.24
C TRP A 38 4.02 9.24 -5.12
N ARG A 39 2.71 9.43 -5.05
CA ARG A 39 2.09 10.72 -4.76
C ARG A 39 0.85 10.53 -3.90
N LEU A 40 0.45 11.60 -3.21
CA LEU A 40 -0.87 11.61 -2.58
C LEU A 40 -1.95 11.49 -3.66
N ARG A 41 -2.99 10.71 -3.35
CA ARG A 41 -4.14 10.52 -4.23
C ARG A 41 -4.86 11.83 -4.50
N ARG A 42 -5.04 12.65 -3.46
CA ARG A 42 -5.54 14.02 -3.53
C ARG A 42 -4.38 15.01 -3.39
N ALA A 43 -4.16 15.82 -4.42
CA ALA A 43 -3.19 16.92 -4.36
C ALA A 43 -3.56 17.91 -3.24
N GLY A 44 -2.56 18.34 -2.46
CA GLY A 44 -2.77 19.19 -1.28
C GLY A 44 -3.44 18.51 -0.09
N GLY A 45 -3.67 17.19 -0.15
CA GLY A 45 -4.15 16.41 0.99
C GLY A 45 -3.13 16.33 2.12
N ARG A 46 -3.59 16.00 3.33
CA ARG A 46 -2.70 15.75 4.47
C ARG A 46 -1.78 14.56 4.17
N ASN A 47 -0.48 14.72 4.40
CA ASN A 47 0.49 13.66 4.28
C ASN A 47 0.88 13.12 5.66
N GLY A 48 0.53 11.87 5.94
CA GLY A 48 1.02 11.12 7.09
C GLY A 48 2.02 10.02 6.71
N TRP A 49 2.49 9.99 5.45
CA TRP A 49 3.46 9.01 4.96
C TRP A 49 4.89 9.48 5.18
N SER A 50 5.70 8.62 5.79
CA SER A 50 7.14 8.80 6.02
C SER A 50 7.91 7.52 5.64
N VAL A 51 9.24 7.60 5.62
CA VAL A 51 10.10 6.42 5.50
C VAL A 51 10.95 6.31 6.75
N GLU A 52 10.83 5.18 7.44
CA GLU A 52 11.55 4.88 8.68
C GLU A 52 12.12 3.47 8.59
N ASN A 53 13.41 3.29 8.90
CA ASN A 53 14.06 1.96 8.88
C ASN A 53 13.87 1.18 7.56
N ARG A 54 13.83 1.89 6.42
CA ARG A 54 13.54 1.33 5.08
C ARG A 54 12.13 0.76 4.90
N GLU A 55 11.20 1.18 5.74
CA GLU A 55 9.78 0.84 5.67
C GLU A 55 8.98 2.10 5.37
N LEU A 56 7.91 1.95 4.60
CA LEU A 56 6.96 3.01 4.30
C LEU A 56 5.92 3.05 5.42
N VAL A 57 5.95 4.09 6.24
CA VAL A 57 5.13 4.22 7.45
C VAL A 57 4.00 5.21 7.18
N ASN A 58 2.79 4.86 7.62
CA ASN A 58 1.65 5.76 7.70
C ASN A 58 1.33 6.09 9.16
N THR A 59 1.24 7.39 9.46
CA THR A 59 0.66 7.92 10.70
C THR A 59 -0.60 8.74 10.36
N PRO A 60 -1.81 8.19 10.59
CA PRO A 60 -3.05 8.86 10.24
C PRO A 60 -3.31 10.14 11.05
N PRO A 61 -4.21 11.02 10.59
CA PRO A 61 -4.94 10.90 9.33
C PRO A 61 -4.04 11.27 8.13
N SER A 62 -4.10 10.49 7.07
CA SER A 62 -3.38 10.75 5.82
C SER A 62 -4.29 10.57 4.62
N THR A 63 -3.95 11.25 3.53
CA THR A 63 -4.47 10.92 2.21
C THR A 63 -3.85 9.61 1.73
N ASP A 64 -4.60 8.81 0.98
CA ASP A 64 -4.08 7.60 0.33
C ASP A 64 -2.85 7.91 -0.53
N LEU A 65 -1.95 6.94 -0.60
CA LEU A 65 -0.79 6.99 -1.48
C LEU A 65 -1.06 6.21 -2.77
N VAL A 66 -0.73 6.77 -3.92
CA VAL A 66 -0.85 6.11 -5.22
C VAL A 66 0.48 6.13 -5.95
N THR A 67 0.74 5.08 -6.72
CA THR A 67 1.88 5.06 -7.62
C THR A 67 1.71 6.14 -8.68
N GLU A 68 2.79 6.80 -9.08
CA GLU A 68 2.77 7.74 -10.22
C GLU A 68 2.53 6.99 -11.54
N ARG A 69 3.03 5.75 -11.62
CA ARG A 69 2.83 4.84 -12.74
C ARG A 69 1.50 4.10 -12.63
N THR A 70 0.91 3.81 -13.78
CA THR A 70 -0.25 2.91 -13.93
C THR A 70 0.20 1.54 -14.42
N PHE A 71 -0.56 0.51 -14.06
CA PHE A 71 -0.27 -0.87 -14.41
C PHE A 71 -1.57 -1.59 -14.79
N GLN A 72 -1.50 -2.47 -15.79
CA GLN A 72 -2.59 -3.34 -16.21
C GLN A 72 -2.46 -4.71 -15.57
N ASP A 73 -2.09 -5.74 -16.33
CA ASP A 73 -1.93 -7.10 -15.82
C ASP A 73 -0.59 -7.23 -15.09
N PHE A 74 -0.62 -7.56 -13.81
CA PHE A 74 0.58 -7.66 -12.97
C PHE A 74 0.43 -8.70 -11.87
N GLN A 75 1.57 -9.13 -11.34
CA GLN A 75 1.68 -9.66 -9.99
C GLN A 75 2.20 -8.58 -9.05
N LEU A 76 1.65 -8.53 -7.85
CA LEU A 76 2.03 -7.58 -6.81
C LEU A 76 2.45 -8.35 -5.56
N HIS A 77 3.62 -8.00 -5.01
CA HIS A 77 4.10 -8.47 -3.72
C HIS A 77 4.14 -7.26 -2.78
N VAL A 78 3.52 -7.41 -1.61
CA VAL A 78 3.50 -6.41 -0.54
C VAL A 78 3.67 -7.15 0.78
N GLU A 79 4.57 -6.66 1.63
CA GLU A 79 4.62 -7.05 3.05
C GLU A 79 4.17 -5.87 3.90
N PHE A 80 3.51 -6.17 5.02
CA PHE A 80 3.01 -5.15 5.93
C PHE A 80 3.14 -5.58 7.39
N VAL A 81 3.19 -4.60 8.27
CA VAL A 81 3.02 -4.74 9.72
C VAL A 81 1.83 -3.88 10.13
N ILE A 82 0.84 -4.52 10.75
CA ILE A 82 -0.39 -3.88 11.20
C ILE A 82 -0.42 -3.79 12.74
N PRO A 83 -0.52 -2.58 13.33
CA PRO A 83 -0.74 -2.41 14.77
C PRO A 83 -2.15 -2.84 15.21
N PRO A 84 -2.34 -3.14 16.51
CA PRO A 84 -3.65 -3.48 17.05
C PRO A 84 -4.72 -2.43 16.75
N GLY A 85 -5.89 -2.87 16.28
CA GLY A 85 -7.04 -2.01 15.97
C GLY A 85 -6.89 -1.16 14.71
N SER A 86 -5.84 -1.36 13.92
CA SER A 86 -5.61 -0.60 12.68
C SER A 86 -6.37 -1.17 11.49
N ASN A 87 -6.46 -0.38 10.41
CA ASN A 87 -7.11 -0.70 9.15
C ASN A 87 -6.39 0.02 8.01
N SER A 88 -6.16 -0.71 6.92
CA SER A 88 -5.62 -0.18 5.66
C SER A 88 -6.07 -1.09 4.50
N GLY A 89 -5.53 -0.87 3.32
CA GLY A 89 -5.87 -1.64 2.15
C GLY A 89 -4.97 -1.34 0.97
N VAL A 90 -4.88 -2.34 0.09
CA VAL A 90 -4.18 -2.24 -1.19
C VAL A 90 -5.21 -2.14 -2.29
N GLY A 91 -5.35 -0.93 -2.85
CA GLY A 91 -6.24 -0.69 -3.98
C GLY A 91 -5.58 -1.03 -5.32
N LEU A 92 -6.12 -2.03 -6.00
CA LEU A 92 -5.77 -2.41 -7.37
C LEU A 92 -6.47 -1.49 -8.36
N GLN A 93 -5.68 -0.87 -9.25
CA GLN A 93 -6.15 0.03 -10.31
C GLN A 93 -7.06 1.17 -9.82
N GLY A 94 -7.00 1.52 -8.52
CA GLY A 94 -7.85 2.53 -7.90
C GLY A 94 -9.34 2.17 -7.83
N ARG A 95 -9.69 0.88 -7.95
CA ARG A 95 -11.09 0.41 -8.00
C ARG A 95 -11.41 -0.71 -7.02
N TYR A 96 -10.48 -1.66 -6.86
CA TYR A 96 -10.73 -2.89 -6.11
C TYR A 96 -9.77 -2.96 -4.93
N GLU A 97 -10.30 -3.01 -3.71
CA GLU A 97 -9.49 -3.04 -2.50
C GLU A 97 -9.29 -4.47 -2.00
N ILE A 98 -8.03 -4.80 -1.71
CA ILE A 98 -7.69 -5.95 -0.87
C ILE A 98 -7.52 -5.40 0.55
N GLN A 99 -8.43 -5.80 1.44
CA GLN A 99 -8.48 -5.33 2.83
C GLN A 99 -7.25 -5.79 3.63
N ILE A 100 -6.71 -4.88 4.45
CA ILE A 100 -5.77 -5.19 5.53
C ILE A 100 -6.41 -4.75 6.86
N ASP A 101 -6.64 -5.69 7.76
CA ASP A 101 -7.33 -5.44 9.02
C ASP A 101 -6.69 -6.27 10.15
N ASP A 102 -6.67 -5.72 11.36
CA ASP A 102 -6.19 -6.42 12.55
C ASP A 102 -7.23 -7.46 13.00
N ALA A 103 -7.29 -8.58 12.29
CA ALA A 103 -8.25 -9.66 12.51
C ALA A 103 -7.65 -10.88 13.23
N TYR A 104 -6.37 -10.85 13.64
CA TYR A 104 -5.73 -11.98 14.30
C TYR A 104 -6.47 -12.36 15.59
N GLY A 105 -6.83 -13.63 15.74
CA GLY A 105 -7.56 -14.14 16.89
C GLY A 105 -9.03 -13.72 16.98
N ARG A 106 -9.58 -13.07 15.95
CA ARG A 106 -11.01 -12.75 15.84
C ARG A 106 -11.69 -13.78 14.96
N GLU A 107 -12.95 -14.08 15.27
CA GLU A 107 -13.81 -14.82 14.34
C GLU A 107 -13.85 -14.09 12.99
N PRO A 108 -13.88 -14.83 11.86
CA PRO A 108 -14.11 -14.22 10.57
C PRO A 108 -15.38 -13.37 10.65
N ARG A 109 -15.22 -12.06 10.50
CA ARG A 109 -16.37 -11.17 10.40
C ARG A 109 -17.08 -11.54 9.09
N PRO A 110 -18.39 -11.84 9.10
CA PRO A 110 -19.14 -11.91 7.86
C PRO A 110 -19.16 -10.49 7.28
N HIS A 111 -18.16 -10.17 6.47
CA HIS A 111 -18.25 -9.06 5.54
C HIS A 111 -18.79 -9.61 4.23
N GLY A 112 -20.13 -9.58 4.22
CA GLY A 112 -21.14 -9.75 3.19
C GLY A 112 -22.42 -9.19 3.78
#